data_AF-A0AA35QSP3-F1
#
_entry.id   AF-A0AA35QSP3-F1
#
_cell.length_a   1.000
_cell.length_b   1.000
_cell.length_c   1.000
_cell.angle_alpha   90.00
_cell.angle_beta   90.00
_cell.angle_gamma   90.00
#
_symmetry.space_group_name_H-M   'P 1'
#
loop_
_entity.id
_entity.type
_entity.pdbx_description
1 polymer ?
#
loop_
_entity_poly.entity_id
_entity_poly.type
_entity_poly.pdbx_seq_one_letter_code
_entity_poly.pdbx_strand_id
1 'polypeptide(L)'
;MGGESYETRLKLAPPTETVGSAGEAVDMGQLAAEVMQWTPQQTVNHSAMYSAVSHLVPGGSLMSRGGGVVSSQLSPNTRDQLYHHQLAVNELLRHFWACFPILNPQLEEKAQRMSSCLRDYSEKLGAPSADSSLPDSQITSHLLSCIHTALHKYQIWQKRRTKT
;
A
#
# COMPACT_ATOMS: atom_id res chain seq x y z
N MET A 1 46.20 46.57 17.70
CA MET A 1 45.59 45.56 18.61
C MET A 1 44.13 45.97 18.73
N GLY A 2 43.18 45.38 18.00
CA GLY A 2 42.70 44.00 18.10
C GLY A 2 41.59 43.97 19.17
N GLY A 3 40.36 43.54 18.92
CA GLY A 3 39.74 42.98 17.73
C GLY A 3 38.21 43.00 17.85
N GLU A 4 37.58 42.65 16.73
CA GLU A 4 36.14 42.60 16.45
C GLU A 4 35.43 41.43 17.15
N SER A 5 34.11 41.56 17.38
CA SER A 5 33.17 40.44 17.62
C SER A 5 31.75 40.99 17.87
N TYR A 6 30.66 40.67 17.16
CA TYR A 6 30.38 40.09 15.85
C TYR A 6 28.90 40.45 15.57
N GLU A 7 28.62 41.24 14.54
CA GLU A 7 27.34 41.14 13.82
C GLU A 7 27.52 40.01 12.79
N THR A 8 26.69 38.97 12.86
CA THR A 8 26.53 38.09 11.69
C THR A 8 25.10 37.62 11.55
N ARG A 9 24.41 38.29 10.61
CA ARG A 9 23.21 37.79 9.93
C ARG A 9 23.40 36.35 9.46
N LEU A 10 22.47 35.48 9.82
CA LEU A 10 22.10 34.35 8.98
C LEU A 10 20.84 34.73 8.20
N LYS A 11 21.06 35.31 7.02
CA LYS A 11 20.10 35.28 5.92
C LYS A 11 19.94 33.81 5.53
N LEU A 12 18.79 33.21 5.82
CA LEU A 12 18.40 31.95 5.17
C LEU A 12 17.41 32.28 4.06
N ALA A 13 17.84 32.06 2.82
CA ALA A 13 17.02 32.17 1.62
C ALA A 13 15.89 31.11 1.63
N PRO A 14 14.74 31.38 0.99
CA PRO A 14 13.69 30.37 0.86
C PRO A 14 14.10 29.32 -0.19
N PRO A 15 13.91 28.01 0.08
CA PRO A 15 13.96 27.02 -0.99
C PRO A 15 12.67 27.13 -1.81
N THR A 16 12.85 27.45 -3.09
CA THR A 16 11.88 27.20 -4.16
C THR A 16 11.73 25.69 -4.36
N GLU A 17 10.48 25.24 -4.52
CA GLU A 17 9.97 24.03 -5.21
C GLU A 17 8.77 23.48 -4.41
N THR A 18 7.55 24.00 -4.64
CA THR A 18 6.55 23.46 -5.58
C THR A 18 6.44 21.93 -5.57
N VAL A 19 5.34 21.39 -5.04
CA VAL A 19 4.41 20.47 -5.72
C VAL A 19 3.31 20.07 -4.71
N GLY A 20 2.05 20.35 -5.05
CA GLY A 20 0.91 19.92 -4.24
C GLY A 20 -0.32 20.82 -4.42
N SER A 21 -0.83 20.90 -5.65
CA SER A 21 -2.03 21.65 -6.01
C SER A 21 -3.29 21.07 -5.34
N ALA A 22 -3.71 21.67 -4.24
CA ALA A 22 -5.12 21.87 -3.89
C ALA A 22 -5.25 23.34 -3.49
N GLY A 23 -5.88 24.12 -4.36
CA GLY A 23 -5.90 25.57 -4.31
C GLY A 23 -6.67 26.10 -3.10
N GLU A 24 -5.94 26.35 -2.03
CA GLU A 24 -6.25 27.43 -1.10
C GLU A 24 -4.97 28.25 -1.06
N ALA A 25 -5.00 29.41 -1.72
CA ALA A 25 -3.90 30.35 -1.64
C ALA A 25 -3.77 30.70 -0.16
N VAL A 26 -2.79 30.08 0.52
CA VAL A 26 -2.49 30.40 1.91
C VAL A 26 -2.09 31.86 1.90
N ASP A 27 -3.01 32.72 2.31
CA ASP A 27 -2.76 34.14 2.42
C ASP A 27 -1.68 34.31 3.48
N MET A 28 -0.45 34.52 3.02
CA MET A 28 0.71 34.74 3.88
C MET A 28 0.48 35.91 4.84
N GLY A 29 -0.42 36.85 4.49
CA GLY A 29 -0.86 37.92 5.39
C GLY A 29 -1.71 37.38 6.55
N GLN A 30 -2.65 36.47 6.29
CA GLN A 30 -3.45 35.79 7.33
C GLN A 30 -2.59 34.88 8.21
N LEU A 31 -1.68 34.11 7.63
CA LEU A 31 -0.78 33.25 8.41
C LEU A 31 0.19 34.08 9.27
N ALA A 32 0.74 35.18 8.74
CA ALA A 32 1.62 36.06 9.52
C ALA A 32 0.87 36.77 10.65
N ALA A 33 -0.38 37.21 10.40
CA ALA A 33 -1.25 37.74 11.44
C ALA A 33 -1.61 36.67 12.49
N GLU A 34 -1.88 35.43 12.06
CA GLU A 34 -2.19 34.30 12.94
C GLU A 34 -1.00 33.93 13.83
N VAL A 35 0.21 33.95 13.30
CA VAL A 35 1.45 33.72 14.06
C VAL A 35 1.74 34.86 15.03
N MET A 36 1.47 36.12 14.63
CA MET A 36 1.65 37.29 15.50
C MET A 36 0.63 37.35 16.65
N GLN A 37 -0.59 36.85 16.43
CA GLN A 37 -1.63 36.74 17.46
C GLN A 37 -1.63 35.37 18.18
N TRP A 38 -0.67 34.49 17.87
CA TRP A 38 -0.64 33.15 18.42
C TRP A 38 -0.43 33.21 19.93
N THR A 39 -1.46 32.84 20.68
CA THR A 39 -1.39 32.67 22.14
C THR A 39 -1.36 31.19 22.49
N PRO A 40 -0.50 30.75 23.43
CA PRO A 40 -0.42 29.36 23.86
C PRO A 40 -1.58 29.03 24.82
N GLN A 41 -2.80 28.99 24.29
CA GLN A 41 -4.00 28.59 25.04
C GLN A 41 -4.89 27.60 24.28
N GLN A 42 -4.33 26.89 23.31
CA GLN A 42 -5.03 25.71 22.76
C GLN A 42 -4.90 24.53 23.73
N THR A 43 -5.66 24.60 24.83
CA THR A 43 -6.01 23.40 25.57
C THR A 43 -6.85 22.54 24.63
N VAL A 44 -6.39 21.32 24.37
CA VAL A 44 -7.12 20.35 23.56
C VAL A 44 -8.59 20.32 23.98
N ASN A 45 -9.51 20.52 23.03
CA ASN A 45 -10.94 20.41 23.30
C ASN A 45 -11.20 19.02 23.89
N HIS A 46 -11.87 18.96 25.04
CA HIS A 46 -12.16 17.69 25.71
C HIS A 46 -12.84 16.69 24.78
N SER A 47 -13.72 17.12 23.87
CA SER A 47 -14.34 16.23 22.89
C SER A 47 -13.35 15.61 21.90
N ALA A 48 -12.36 16.39 21.44
CA ALA A 48 -11.29 15.93 20.55
C ALA A 48 -10.32 15.00 21.31
N MET A 49 -10.11 15.24 22.60
CA MET A 49 -9.34 14.34 23.45
C MET A 49 -10.08 13.01 23.65
N TYR A 50 -11.37 13.01 23.99
CA TYR A 50 -12.14 11.77 24.17
C TYR A 50 -12.27 10.97 22.87
N SER A 51 -12.40 11.63 21.71
CA SER A 51 -12.37 10.92 20.43
C SER A 51 -10.99 10.32 20.15
N ALA A 52 -9.91 11.07 20.38
CA ALA A 52 -8.55 10.53 20.23
C ALA A 52 -8.33 9.32 21.14
N VAL A 53 -8.79 9.37 22.39
CA VAL A 53 -8.73 8.24 23.33
C VAL A 53 -9.58 7.07 22.83
N SER A 54 -10.78 7.28 22.29
CA SER A 54 -11.61 6.19 21.76
C SER A 54 -10.97 5.51 20.53
N HIS A 55 -10.17 6.24 19.76
CA HIS A 55 -9.37 5.65 18.68
C HIS A 55 -8.17 4.84 19.17
N LEU A 56 -7.63 5.15 20.37
CA LEU A 56 -6.45 4.54 20.98
C LEU A 56 -6.75 3.47 22.04
N VAL A 57 -8.01 3.20 22.37
CA VAL A 57 -8.44 2.11 23.26
C VAL A 57 -8.37 0.76 22.52
N PRO A 58 -8.17 -0.39 23.19
CA PRO A 58 -8.25 -1.70 22.54
C PRO A 58 -9.57 -1.90 21.78
N GLY A 59 -9.50 -2.12 20.46
CA GLY A 59 -10.66 -2.14 19.56
C GLY A 59 -11.00 -0.80 18.88
N GLY A 60 -10.33 0.27 19.26
CA GLY A 60 -10.34 1.56 18.58
C GLY A 60 -9.66 1.51 17.21
N SER A 61 -10.03 2.45 16.34
CA SER A 61 -9.61 2.46 14.93
C SER A 61 -8.08 2.40 14.73
N LEU A 62 -7.29 2.95 15.65
CA LEU A 62 -5.83 2.94 15.57
C LEU A 62 -5.21 1.67 16.19
N MET A 63 -5.75 1.13 17.28
CA MET A 63 -5.24 -0.11 17.89
C MET A 63 -5.63 -1.38 17.10
N SER A 64 -6.64 -1.30 16.24
CA SER A 64 -7.05 -2.42 15.38
C SER A 64 -6.03 -2.70 14.25
N ARG A 65 -5.15 -1.74 13.92
CA ARG A 65 -4.23 -1.85 12.80
C ARG A 65 -2.85 -2.38 13.25
N GLY A 66 -2.70 -3.70 13.34
CA GLY A 66 -1.35 -4.30 13.33
C GLY A 66 -1.09 -5.51 14.21
N GLY A 67 -2.09 -6.13 14.82
CA GLY A 67 -1.89 -7.40 15.54
C GLY A 67 -2.12 -8.59 14.62
N GLY A 68 -1.07 -9.33 14.26
CA GLY A 68 -1.11 -10.57 13.48
C GLY A 68 -1.83 -11.73 14.20
N VAL A 69 -3.13 -11.58 14.46
CA VAL A 69 -3.98 -12.59 15.11
C VAL A 69 -4.78 -13.43 14.11
N VAL A 70 -4.61 -13.20 12.80
CA VAL A 70 -5.41 -13.91 11.79
C VAL A 70 -5.09 -15.41 11.81
N SER A 71 -3.85 -15.85 12.09
CA SER A 71 -3.54 -17.29 12.03
C SER A 71 -4.10 -18.11 13.20
N SER A 72 -4.21 -17.53 14.40
CA SER A 72 -4.65 -18.24 15.61
C SER A 72 -6.17 -18.22 15.83
N GLN A 73 -6.90 -17.35 15.12
CA GLN A 73 -8.37 -17.27 15.18
C GLN A 73 -9.09 -18.07 14.09
N LEU A 74 -8.36 -18.63 13.13
CA LEU A 74 -8.93 -19.42 12.05
C LEU A 74 -9.14 -20.88 12.46
N SER A 75 -10.21 -21.48 11.97
CA SER A 75 -10.40 -22.92 12.10
C SER A 75 -9.21 -23.66 11.46
N PRO A 76 -8.71 -24.76 12.03
CA PRO A 76 -7.59 -25.52 11.45
C PRO A 76 -7.84 -25.93 9.99
N ASN A 77 -9.07 -26.32 9.65
CA ASN A 77 -9.47 -26.68 8.29
C ASN A 77 -9.35 -25.48 7.32
N THR A 78 -9.87 -24.31 7.70
CA THR A 78 -9.74 -23.08 6.90
C THR A 78 -8.28 -22.69 6.72
N ARG A 79 -7.47 -22.83 7.76
CA ARG A 79 -6.05 -22.51 7.73
C ARG A 79 -5.29 -23.42 6.76
N ASP A 80 -5.56 -24.72 6.78
CA ASP A 80 -4.92 -25.69 5.88
C ASP A 80 -5.35 -25.46 4.43
N GLN A 81 -6.64 -25.14 4.17
CA GLN A 81 -7.11 -24.73 2.85
C GLN A 81 -6.39 -23.47 2.35
N LEU A 82 -6.23 -22.45 3.20
CA LEU A 82 -5.46 -21.25 2.85
C LEU A 82 -4.00 -21.57 2.52
N TYR A 83 -3.36 -22.47 3.26
CA TYR A 83 -2.00 -22.93 2.92
C TYR A 83 -1.96 -23.63 1.57
N HIS A 84 -2.95 -24.45 1.24
CA HIS A 84 -3.06 -25.07 -0.08
C HIS A 84 -3.20 -24.03 -1.19
N HIS A 85 -4.02 -22.99 -0.99
CA HIS A 85 -4.13 -21.89 -1.93
C HIS A 85 -2.81 -21.13 -2.08
N GLN A 86 -2.12 -20.81 -0.98
CA GLN A 86 -0.81 -20.16 -1.02
C GLN A 86 0.21 -20.99 -1.80
N LEU A 87 0.30 -22.30 -1.53
CA LEU A 87 1.24 -23.19 -2.20
C LEU A 87 0.94 -23.28 -3.70
N ALA A 88 -0.33 -23.45 -4.07
CA ALA A 88 -0.76 -23.52 -5.46
C ALA A 88 -0.43 -22.23 -6.22
N VAL A 89 -0.74 -21.06 -5.65
CA VAL A 89 -0.43 -19.76 -6.27
C VAL A 89 1.07 -19.55 -6.40
N ASN A 90 1.85 -19.87 -5.37
CA ASN A 90 3.30 -19.73 -5.41
C ASN A 90 3.92 -20.62 -6.50
N GLU A 91 3.42 -21.84 -6.69
CA GLU A 91 3.92 -22.74 -7.72
C GLU A 91 3.55 -22.26 -9.13
N LEU A 92 2.32 -21.77 -9.34
CA LEU A 92 1.91 -21.13 -10.59
C LEU A 92 2.78 -19.92 -10.91
N LEU A 93 3.03 -19.06 -9.92
CA LEU A 93 3.90 -17.90 -10.06
C LEU A 93 5.34 -18.32 -10.37
N ARG A 94 5.88 -19.34 -9.70
CA ARG A 94 7.22 -19.87 -10.00
C ARG A 94 7.34 -20.30 -11.46
N HIS A 95 6.37 -21.04 -11.97
CA HIS A 95 6.34 -21.45 -13.38
C HIS A 95 6.17 -20.27 -14.33
N PHE A 96 5.36 -19.27 -13.97
CA PHE A 96 5.19 -18.04 -14.73
C PHE A 96 6.51 -17.27 -14.84
N TRP A 97 7.16 -17.00 -13.71
CA TRP A 97 8.41 -16.24 -13.68
C TRP A 97 9.56 -16.98 -14.35
N ALA A 98 9.56 -18.31 -14.32
CA ALA A 98 10.53 -19.13 -15.07
C ALA A 98 10.42 -18.97 -16.60
N CYS A 99 9.35 -18.39 -17.12
CA CYS A 99 9.24 -18.07 -18.55
C CYS A 99 10.01 -16.81 -18.93
N PHE A 100 10.44 -16.00 -17.94
CA PHE A 100 11.16 -14.75 -18.18
C PHE A 100 12.66 -14.92 -17.94
N PRO A 101 13.52 -14.37 -18.83
CA PRO A 101 13.18 -13.69 -20.08
C PRO A 101 12.65 -14.65 -21.15
N ILE A 102 11.68 -14.20 -21.96
CA ILE A 102 11.09 -15.01 -23.03
C ILE A 102 12.07 -15.02 -24.22
N LEU A 103 12.93 -16.05 -24.24
CA LEU A 103 14.03 -16.18 -25.21
C LEU A 103 13.65 -17.01 -26.45
N ASN A 104 12.58 -17.79 -26.40
CA ASN A 104 12.17 -18.71 -27.45
C ASN A 104 10.64 -18.80 -27.56
N PRO A 105 10.09 -19.25 -28.70
CA PRO A 105 8.64 -19.33 -28.90
C PRO A 105 7.94 -20.33 -27.96
N GLN A 106 8.64 -21.35 -27.46
CA GLN A 106 8.08 -22.31 -26.51
C GLN A 106 7.78 -21.64 -25.15
N LEU A 107 8.68 -20.77 -24.67
CA LEU A 107 8.48 -19.99 -23.45
C LEU A 107 7.37 -18.95 -23.62
N GLU A 108 7.18 -18.41 -24.83
CA GLU A 108 6.06 -17.52 -25.13
C GLU A 108 4.72 -18.24 -25.01
N GLU A 109 4.57 -19.39 -25.67
CA GLU A 109 3.33 -20.17 -25.62
C GLU A 109 3.05 -20.61 -24.17
N LYS A 110 4.09 -21.01 -23.43
CA LYS A 110 4.00 -21.32 -22.01
C LYS A 110 3.58 -20.12 -21.16
N ALA A 111 4.16 -18.94 -21.40
CA ALA A 111 3.80 -17.71 -20.69
C ALA A 111 2.35 -17.32 -20.96
N GLN A 112 1.87 -17.47 -22.19
CA GLN A 112 0.46 -17.26 -22.56
C GLN A 112 -0.46 -18.22 -21.81
N ARG A 113 -0.17 -19.53 -21.86
CA ARG A 113 -0.94 -20.54 -21.11
C ARG A 113 -0.96 -20.26 -19.61
N MET A 114 0.19 -19.89 -19.04
CA MET A 114 0.29 -19.56 -17.61
C MET A 114 -0.48 -18.29 -17.26
N SER A 115 -0.48 -17.28 -18.14
CA SER A 115 -1.28 -16.06 -17.93
C SER A 115 -2.79 -16.32 -17.94
N SER A 116 -3.27 -17.27 -18.76
CA SER A 116 -4.67 -17.71 -18.74
C SER A 116 -4.99 -18.43 -17.44
N CYS A 117 -4.13 -19.39 -17.05
CA CYS A 117 -4.31 -20.15 -15.81
C CYS A 117 -4.34 -19.24 -14.57
N LEU A 118 -3.46 -18.24 -14.51
CA LEU A 118 -3.44 -17.24 -13.43
C LEU A 118 -4.73 -16.41 -13.38
N ARG A 119 -5.31 -16.07 -14.53
CA ARG A 119 -6.58 -15.34 -14.60
C ARG A 119 -7.74 -16.18 -14.10
N ASP A 120 -7.87 -17.40 -14.61
CA ASP A 120 -8.91 -18.33 -14.18
C ASP A 120 -8.81 -18.63 -12.68
N TYR A 121 -7.58 -18.74 -12.16
CA TYR A 121 -7.36 -18.91 -10.73
C TYR A 121 -7.74 -17.67 -9.92
N SER A 122 -7.44 -16.46 -10.41
CA SER A 122 -7.83 -15.21 -9.74
C SER A 122 -9.35 -15.05 -9.64
N GLU A 123 -10.09 -15.45 -10.68
CA GLU A 123 -11.55 -15.44 -10.68
C GLU A 123 -12.11 -16.43 -9.66
N LYS A 124 -11.53 -17.64 -9.59
CA LYS A 124 -11.91 -18.66 -8.58
C LYS A 124 -11.59 -18.23 -7.15
N LEU A 125 -10.46 -17.55 -6.96
CA LEU A 125 -10.01 -17.08 -5.64
C LEU A 125 -10.79 -15.85 -5.16
N GLY A 126 -11.23 -14.99 -6.09
CA GLY A 126 -12.01 -13.78 -5.80
C GLY A 126 -13.53 -13.98 -5.80
N ALA A 127 -14.02 -15.09 -6.35
CA ALA A 127 -15.44 -15.44 -6.25
C ALA A 127 -15.82 -15.66 -4.77
N PRO A 128 -16.94 -15.07 -4.30
CA PRO A 128 -17.48 -15.40 -2.99
C PRO A 128 -17.92 -16.86 -3.05
N SER A 129 -17.09 -17.78 -2.57
CA SER A 129 -17.46 -19.18 -2.44
C SER A 129 -18.74 -19.22 -1.60
N ALA A 130 -19.76 -19.93 -2.07
CA ALA A 130 -21.03 -20.10 -1.34
C ALA A 130 -20.80 -20.60 0.10
N ASP A 131 -19.68 -21.30 0.31
CA ASP A 131 -19.08 -21.52 1.61
C ASP A 131 -18.30 -20.28 2.05
N SER A 132 -18.95 -19.43 2.85
CA SER A 132 -18.46 -18.22 3.52
C SER A 132 -17.28 -18.43 4.50
N SER A 133 -16.49 -19.49 4.31
CA SER A 133 -15.48 -19.98 5.25
C SER A 133 -14.05 -19.55 4.95
N LEU A 134 -13.80 -18.89 3.80
CA LEU A 134 -12.58 -18.12 3.60
C LEU A 134 -12.87 -16.73 4.14
N PRO A 135 -12.57 -16.44 5.43
CA PRO A 135 -12.64 -15.07 5.89
C PRO A 135 -11.80 -14.24 4.95
N ASP A 136 -12.27 -13.03 4.69
CA ASP A 136 -11.66 -12.00 3.87
C ASP A 136 -10.26 -11.68 4.42
N SER A 137 -9.36 -12.61 4.16
CA SER A 137 -8.11 -12.78 4.85
C SER A 137 -7.14 -11.93 4.08
N GLN A 138 -6.37 -11.11 4.78
CA GLN A 138 -5.26 -10.38 4.19
C GLN A 138 -4.35 -11.29 3.32
N ILE A 139 -4.39 -12.60 3.56
CA ILE A 139 -3.76 -13.62 2.72
C ILE A 139 -4.37 -13.71 1.32
N THR A 140 -5.69 -13.86 1.18
CA THR A 140 -6.32 -14.02 -0.15
C THR A 140 -6.15 -12.75 -0.99
N SER A 141 -6.32 -11.58 -0.37
CA SER A 141 -6.03 -10.29 -1.02
C SER A 141 -4.55 -10.14 -1.41
N HIS A 142 -3.62 -10.59 -0.57
CA HIS A 142 -2.19 -10.63 -0.91
C HIS A 142 -1.90 -11.56 -2.10
N LEU A 143 -2.47 -12.77 -2.12
CA LEU A 143 -2.32 -13.71 -3.23
C LEU A 143 -2.87 -13.15 -4.54
N LEU A 144 -4.04 -12.51 -4.50
CA LEU A 144 -4.61 -11.81 -5.65
C LEU A 144 -3.68 -10.70 -6.15
N SER A 145 -3.10 -9.90 -5.24
CA SER A 145 -2.11 -8.87 -5.59
C SER A 145 -0.87 -9.46 -6.28
N CYS A 146 -0.36 -10.61 -5.82
CA CYS A 146 0.75 -11.31 -6.47
C CYS A 146 0.38 -11.78 -7.89
N ILE A 147 -0.81 -12.35 -8.07
CA ILE A 147 -1.32 -12.77 -9.38
C ILE A 147 -1.46 -11.56 -10.32
N HIS A 148 -2.08 -10.48 -9.86
CA HIS A 148 -2.23 -9.25 -10.66
C HIS A 148 -0.88 -8.66 -11.07
N THR A 149 0.13 -8.73 -10.19
CA THR A 149 1.49 -8.27 -10.51
C THR A 149 2.11 -9.09 -11.64
N ALA A 150 1.94 -10.42 -11.62
CA ALA A 150 2.40 -11.30 -12.70
C ALA A 150 1.67 -11.00 -14.01
N LEU A 151 0.34 -10.90 -13.98
CA LEU A 151 -0.48 -10.54 -15.15
C LEU A 151 -0.10 -9.17 -15.72
N HIS A 152 0.17 -8.19 -14.87
CA HIS A 152 0.64 -6.87 -15.30
C HIS A 152 2.00 -6.94 -16.01
N LYS A 153 2.94 -7.75 -15.51
CA LYS A 153 4.22 -7.97 -16.22
C LYS A 153 3.99 -8.61 -17.60
N TYR A 154 3.09 -9.57 -17.71
CA TYR A 154 2.73 -10.16 -19.01
C TYR A 154 2.11 -9.13 -19.96
N GLN A 155 1.19 -8.29 -19.48
CA GLN A 155 0.59 -7.21 -20.27
C GLN A 155 1.62 -6.20 -20.78
N ILE A 156 2.57 -5.78 -19.93
CA ILE A 156 3.66 -4.89 -20.36
C ILE A 156 4.47 -5.55 -21.49
N TRP A 157 4.80 -6.82 -21.33
CA TRP A 157 5.54 -7.56 -22.35
C TRP A 157 4.74 -7.68 -23.66
N GLN A 158 3.45 -7.99 -23.60
CA GLN A 158 2.57 -8.02 -24.78
C GLN A 158 2.53 -6.67 -25.51
N LYS A 159 2.34 -5.56 -24.76
CA LYS A 159 2.31 -4.19 -25.32
C LYS A 159 3.62 -3.79 -25.99
N ARG A 160 4.77 -4.31 -25.53
CA ARG A 160 6.07 -4.04 -26.16
C ARG A 160 6.20 -4.74 -27.52
N ARG A 161 5.58 -5.90 -27.68
CA ARG A 161 5.60 -6.66 -28.94
C ARG A 161 4.68 -6.11 -30.01
N THR A 162 3.53 -5.54 -29.62
CA THR A 162 2.59 -4.93 -30.56
C THR A 162 3.04 -3.58 -31.10
N LYS A 163 4.13 -3.00 -30.56
CA LYS A 163 4.69 -1.70 -30.98
C LYS A 163 5.83 -1.82 -32.02
N THR A 164 6.19 -3.04 -32.39
CA THR A 164 7.11 -3.40 -33.48
C THR A 164 6.31 -3.96 -34.63
#